data_AF-T1JCU7-F1
#
_entry.id   AF-T1JCU7-F1
#
_cell.length_a   1.000
_cell.length_b   1.000
_cell.length_c   1.000
_cell.angle_alpha   90.00
_cell.angle_beta   90.00
_cell.angle_gamma   90.00
#
_symmetry.space_group_name_H-M   'P 1'
#
loop_
_entity.id
_entity.type
_entity.pdbx_description
1 polymer ?
#
loop_
_entity_poly.entity_id
_entity_poly.type
_entity_poly.pdbx_seq_one_letter_code
_entity_poly.pdbx_strand_id
1 'polypeptide(L)'
;MQFNNYHISELKIRECLESEFQCNNGQCIPQEDTCYDSGNAEQGCADGSHLIHCRNWECPSNLHKCLYGNCISKYLVCNGQVDCWDSWNDEIGCPFKCSSEVRCECRDVMINCTNIGLEALPTNIEKEISKYIFSGNQFGPILDAKMFKLLDGVILLDLSNNSILAIPPE
;
A
#
# COMPACT_ATOMS: atom_id res chain seq x y z
N MET A 1 -33.28 -62.24 -5.58
CA MET A 1 -33.11 -60.78 -5.80
C MET A 1 -31.72 -60.44 -5.33
N GLN A 2 -30.78 -60.24 -6.26
CA GLN A 2 -29.36 -60.04 -5.99
C GLN A 2 -29.09 -58.54 -6.16
N PHE A 3 -28.71 -57.88 -5.07
CA PHE A 3 -28.33 -56.47 -5.10
C PHE A 3 -26.92 -56.36 -5.69
N ASN A 4 -26.80 -55.67 -6.82
CA ASN A 4 -25.52 -55.37 -7.44
C ASN A 4 -24.75 -54.37 -6.57
N ASN A 5 -23.57 -54.80 -6.11
CA ASN A 5 -22.58 -53.93 -5.49
C ASN A 5 -22.03 -52.97 -6.56
N TYR A 6 -22.32 -51.68 -6.41
CA TYR A 6 -21.63 -50.63 -7.14
C TYR A 6 -20.18 -50.58 -6.64
N HIS A 7 -19.25 -51.07 -7.46
CA HIS A 7 -17.83 -50.77 -7.33
C HIS A 7 -17.66 -49.26 -7.54
N ILE A 8 -17.35 -48.53 -6.47
CA ILE A 8 -16.82 -47.17 -6.57
C ILE A 8 -15.42 -47.35 -7.13
N SER A 9 -15.27 -47.22 -8.45
CA SER A 9 -13.97 -47.14 -9.10
C SER A 9 -13.22 -45.95 -8.51
N GLU A 10 -12.06 -46.24 -7.94
CA GLU A 10 -11.13 -45.30 -7.32
C GLU A 10 -11.04 -43.99 -8.13
N LEU A 11 -11.41 -42.87 -7.49
CA LEU A 11 -11.04 -41.55 -7.96
C LEU A 11 -9.51 -41.50 -7.93
N LYS A 12 -8.90 -41.70 -9.09
CA LYS A 12 -7.45 -41.68 -9.24
C LYS A 12 -6.96 -40.26 -9.00
N ILE A 13 -6.48 -39.99 -7.79
CA ILE A 13 -5.81 -38.72 -7.48
C ILE A 13 -4.60 -38.65 -8.39
N ARG A 14 -4.58 -37.63 -9.26
CA ARG A 14 -3.44 -37.37 -10.15
C ARG A 14 -2.22 -37.09 -9.26
N GLU A 15 -1.12 -37.80 -9.51
CA GLU A 15 0.18 -37.41 -8.96
C GLU A 15 0.66 -36.11 -9.61
N CYS A 16 1.23 -35.22 -8.82
CA CYS A 16 1.77 -33.96 -9.32
C CYS A 16 2.96 -34.23 -10.25
N LEU A 17 3.09 -33.39 -11.28
CA LEU A 17 4.27 -33.40 -12.13
C LEU A 17 5.49 -32.89 -11.37
N GLU A 18 6.69 -33.19 -11.86
CA GLU A 18 7.95 -32.68 -11.28
C GLU A 18 8.02 -31.14 -11.27
N SER A 19 7.28 -30.48 -12.17
CA SER A 19 7.16 -29.03 -12.26
C SER A 19 5.99 -28.44 -11.47
N GLU A 20 5.34 -29.22 -10.61
CA GLU A 20 4.19 -28.82 -9.80
C GLU A 20 4.50 -28.94 -8.30
N PHE A 21 3.97 -28.02 -7.51
CA PHE A 21 3.97 -28.11 -6.06
C PHE A 21 2.75 -28.88 -5.59
N GLN A 22 2.95 -29.84 -4.69
CA GLN A 22 1.88 -30.60 -4.06
C GLN A 22 1.44 -29.94 -2.75
N CYS A 23 0.19 -29.50 -2.72
CA CYS A 23 -0.47 -28.97 -1.54
C CYS A 23 -0.73 -30.06 -0.49
N ASN A 24 -0.94 -29.69 0.77
CA ASN A 24 -1.23 -30.65 1.85
C ASN A 24 -2.56 -31.40 1.62
N ASN A 25 -3.54 -30.78 0.96
CA ASN A 25 -4.79 -31.39 0.55
C ASN A 25 -4.69 -32.28 -0.71
N GLY A 26 -3.49 -32.40 -1.30
CA GLY A 26 -3.23 -33.20 -2.51
C GLY A 26 -3.48 -32.49 -3.84
N GLN A 27 -3.90 -31.22 -3.85
CA GLN A 27 -3.94 -30.39 -5.05
C GLN A 27 -2.53 -30.21 -5.63
N CYS A 28 -2.41 -30.17 -6.95
CA CYS A 28 -1.18 -29.81 -7.64
C CYS A 28 -1.33 -28.41 -8.21
N ILE A 29 -0.35 -27.55 -7.97
CA ILE A 29 -0.30 -26.18 -8.49
C ILE A 29 1.00 -25.94 -9.25
N PRO A 30 1.05 -24.96 -10.16
CA PRO A 30 2.30 -24.56 -10.80
C PRO A 30 3.39 -24.23 -9.77
N GLN A 31 4.64 -24.62 -10.05
CA GLN A 31 5.76 -24.36 -9.15
C GLN A 31 5.91 -22.85 -8.86
N GLU A 32 5.61 -21.97 -9.82
CA GLU A 32 5.67 -20.52 -9.66
C GLU A 32 4.69 -19.94 -8.62
N ASP A 33 3.64 -20.69 -8.26
CA ASP A 33 2.69 -20.29 -7.22
C ASP A 33 3.21 -20.64 -5.81
N THR A 34 4.34 -21.33 -5.69
CA THR A 34 4.96 -21.61 -4.38
C THR A 34 5.46 -20.31 -3.77
N CYS A 35 5.04 -20.04 -2.53
CA CYS A 35 5.37 -18.82 -1.80
C CYS A 35 4.96 -17.52 -2.49
N TYR A 36 3.97 -17.58 -3.39
CA TYR A 36 3.44 -16.42 -4.08
C TYR A 36 1.97 -16.19 -3.74
N ASP A 37 1.66 -15.00 -3.27
CA ASP A 37 0.30 -14.54 -3.02
C ASP A 37 -0.02 -13.38 -3.99
N SER A 38 -0.97 -13.62 -4.88
CA SER A 38 -1.47 -12.59 -5.79
C SER A 38 -2.59 -11.76 -5.16
N GLY A 39 -3.04 -12.06 -3.95
CA GLY A 39 -4.27 -11.51 -3.38
C GLY A 39 -5.53 -12.12 -3.99
N ASN A 40 -5.40 -13.07 -4.91
CA ASN A 40 -6.52 -13.90 -5.36
C ASN A 40 -6.50 -15.23 -4.59
N ALA A 41 -7.49 -15.43 -3.71
CA ALA A 41 -7.64 -16.64 -2.91
C ALA A 41 -7.87 -17.93 -3.75
N GLU A 42 -8.20 -17.80 -5.04
CA GLU A 42 -8.33 -18.93 -5.96
C GLU A 42 -6.98 -19.36 -6.58
N GLN A 43 -5.92 -18.56 -6.42
CA GLN A 43 -4.58 -18.90 -6.90
C GLN A 43 -3.81 -19.70 -5.86
N GLY A 44 -3.04 -20.70 -6.31
CA GLY A 44 -2.30 -21.59 -5.44
C GLY A 44 -3.18 -22.64 -4.76
N CYS A 45 -2.72 -23.12 -3.61
CA CYS A 45 -3.41 -24.17 -2.86
C CYS A 45 -4.67 -23.66 -2.17
N ALA A 46 -5.79 -24.36 -2.34
CA ALA A 46 -7.05 -24.05 -1.65
C ALA A 46 -6.96 -24.17 -0.11
N ASP A 47 -5.97 -24.88 0.41
CA ASP A 47 -5.68 -25.00 1.84
C ASP A 47 -4.60 -24.02 2.34
N GLY A 48 -4.11 -23.12 1.49
CA GLY A 48 -3.07 -22.14 1.81
C GLY A 48 -1.65 -22.72 1.99
N SER A 49 -1.44 -24.03 1.77
CA SER A 49 -0.15 -24.69 2.03
C SER A 49 0.99 -24.24 1.11
N HIS A 50 0.70 -23.53 0.02
CA HIS A 50 1.72 -22.88 -0.81
C HIS A 50 2.36 -21.64 -0.15
N LEU A 51 1.74 -21.04 0.87
CA LEU A 51 2.22 -19.81 1.52
C LEU A 51 2.97 -20.05 2.83
N ILE A 52 3.09 -21.30 3.27
CA ILE A 52 3.80 -21.64 4.50
C ILE A 52 5.29 -21.94 4.24
N HIS A 53 6.13 -21.75 5.26
CA HIS A 53 7.58 -21.99 5.20
C HIS A 53 8.36 -21.11 4.20
N CYS A 54 7.81 -19.96 3.82
CA CYS A 54 8.39 -19.07 2.83
C CYS A 54 9.46 -18.11 3.34
N ARG A 55 9.84 -18.17 4.63
CA ARG A 55 10.78 -17.20 5.24
C ARG A 55 12.06 -17.01 4.42
N ASN A 56 12.69 -18.11 4.02
CA ASN A 56 13.96 -18.08 3.27
C ASN A 56 13.77 -18.12 1.74
N TRP A 57 12.54 -17.96 1.26
CA TRP A 57 12.24 -17.96 -0.18
C TRP A 57 12.71 -16.66 -0.85
N GLU A 58 13.40 -16.78 -1.97
CA GLU A 58 13.83 -15.65 -2.79
C GLU A 58 12.73 -15.28 -3.79
N CYS A 59 12.22 -14.05 -3.69
CA CYS A 59 11.20 -13.58 -4.61
C CYS A 59 11.81 -13.18 -5.95
N PRO A 60 11.15 -13.52 -7.08
CA PRO A 60 11.40 -12.88 -8.36
C PRO A 60 11.41 -11.35 -8.26
N SER A 61 12.26 -10.69 -9.06
CA SER A 61 12.47 -9.23 -9.02
C SER A 61 11.21 -8.37 -9.28
N ASN A 62 10.19 -8.96 -9.89
CA ASN A 62 8.91 -8.32 -10.17
C ASN A 62 7.91 -8.43 -9.01
N LEU A 63 8.23 -9.14 -7.93
CA LEU A 63 7.39 -9.30 -6.73
C LEU A 63 7.98 -8.53 -5.55
N HIS A 64 7.18 -8.37 -4.49
CA HIS A 64 7.63 -7.82 -3.20
C HIS A 64 7.79 -8.94 -2.18
N LYS A 65 8.90 -8.94 -1.44
CA LYS A 65 9.17 -9.91 -0.38
C LYS A 65 8.65 -9.39 0.94
N CYS A 66 7.68 -10.08 1.56
CA CYS A 66 7.33 -9.81 2.95
C CYS A 66 8.50 -10.19 3.87
N LEU A 67 8.74 -9.38 4.91
CA LEU A 67 9.93 -9.45 5.77
C LEU A 67 10.24 -10.86 6.32
N TYR A 68 9.20 -11.64 6.65
CA TYR A 68 9.33 -13.01 7.17
C TYR A 68 8.46 -14.05 6.44
N GLY A 69 7.90 -13.68 5.28
CA GLY A 69 6.78 -14.42 4.68
C GLY A 69 6.96 -14.72 3.19
N ASN A 70 5.82 -14.84 2.53
CA ASN A 70 5.67 -15.05 1.10
C ASN A 70 6.04 -13.81 0.27
N CYS A 71 6.00 -13.99 -1.05
CA CYS A 71 6.07 -12.92 -2.03
C CYS A 71 4.65 -12.45 -2.34
N ILE A 72 4.46 -11.14 -2.47
CA ILE A 72 3.19 -10.55 -2.89
C ILE A 72 3.35 -9.83 -4.22
N SER A 73 2.23 -9.66 -4.93
CA SER A 73 2.16 -8.81 -6.11
C SER A 73 2.52 -7.35 -5.80
N LYS A 74 3.25 -6.67 -6.70
CA LYS A 74 3.61 -5.26 -6.52
C LYS A 74 2.42 -4.30 -6.43
N TYR A 75 1.25 -4.66 -6.97
CA TYR A 75 0.05 -3.83 -6.83
C TYR A 75 -0.60 -3.93 -5.44
N LEU A 76 -0.20 -4.90 -4.63
CA LEU A 76 -0.63 -5.03 -3.23
C LEU A 76 0.21 -4.13 -2.31
N VAL A 77 1.40 -3.72 -2.74
CA VAL A 77 2.23 -2.76 -1.99
C VAL A 77 1.61 -1.36 -2.06
N CYS A 78 1.42 -0.74 -0.90
CA CYS A 78 0.85 0.60 -0.76
C CYS A 78 -0.57 0.72 -1.31
N ASN A 79 -1.40 -0.30 -1.08
CA ASN A 79 -2.80 -0.33 -1.49
C ASN A 79 -3.76 0.09 -0.37
N GLY A 80 -3.25 0.37 0.84
CA GLY A 80 -4.03 0.72 2.02
C GLY A 80 -4.60 -0.47 2.79
N GLN A 81 -4.19 -1.69 2.45
CA GLN A 81 -4.53 -2.95 3.10
C GLN A 81 -3.24 -3.67 3.48
N VAL A 82 -3.25 -4.39 4.60
CA VAL A 82 -2.10 -5.17 5.02
C VAL A 82 -2.24 -6.57 4.42
N ASP A 83 -1.45 -6.84 3.41
CA ASP A 83 -1.39 -8.10 2.66
C ASP A 83 -0.24 -9.00 3.16
N CYS A 84 0.83 -8.43 3.70
CA CYS A 84 1.86 -9.22 4.38
C CYS A 84 1.35 -9.75 5.75
N TRP A 85 0.88 -11.00 5.79
CA TRP A 85 0.25 -11.62 6.98
C TRP A 85 0.97 -11.38 8.33
N ASP A 86 2.30 -11.48 8.35
CA ASP A 86 3.12 -11.35 9.57
C ASP A 86 3.80 -9.98 9.76
N SER A 87 3.55 -9.01 8.88
CA SER A 87 4.21 -7.69 8.94
C SER A 87 3.49 -6.63 8.14
N TRP A 88 3.55 -5.37 8.56
CA TRP A 88 2.97 -4.24 7.80
C TRP A 88 3.92 -3.71 6.71
N ASN A 89 4.86 -4.52 6.24
CA ASN A 89 6.01 -4.06 5.45
C ASN A 89 5.64 -3.55 4.06
N ASP A 90 4.59 -4.12 3.48
CA ASP A 90 3.94 -3.69 2.25
C ASP A 90 3.28 -2.30 2.34
N GLU A 91 2.93 -1.86 3.55
CA GLU A 91 2.31 -0.55 3.80
C GLU A 91 3.25 0.46 4.48
N ILE A 92 4.53 0.11 4.67
CA ILE A 92 5.53 1.00 5.25
C ILE A 92 6.21 1.84 4.17
N GLY A 93 6.33 3.15 4.42
CA GLY A 93 7.04 4.06 3.52
C GLY A 93 6.28 4.36 2.23
N CYS A 94 4.96 4.15 2.25
CA CYS A 94 4.12 4.35 1.08
C CYS A 94 3.97 5.84 0.72
N PRO A 95 4.05 6.18 -0.58
CA PRO A 95 3.76 7.51 -1.03
C PRO A 95 2.28 7.81 -0.79
N PHE A 96 2.00 8.84 -0.02
CA PHE A 96 0.64 9.34 0.17
C PHE A 96 0.08 9.84 -1.18
N LYS A 97 -1.17 9.46 -1.49
CA LYS A 97 -1.88 9.96 -2.67
C LYS A 97 -2.83 11.07 -2.23
N CYS A 98 -2.55 12.28 -2.71
CA CYS A 98 -3.40 13.43 -2.43
C CYS A 98 -4.75 13.31 -3.15
N SER A 99 -5.79 13.88 -2.56
CA SER A 99 -7.03 14.13 -3.27
C SER A 99 -6.78 15.16 -4.38
N SER A 100 -7.50 15.01 -5.49
CA SER A 100 -7.43 15.96 -6.61
C SER A 100 -8.27 17.22 -6.37
N GLU A 101 -8.81 17.42 -5.16
CA GLU A 101 -9.72 18.53 -4.84
C GLU A 101 -9.01 19.88 -4.76
N VAL A 102 -7.68 19.90 -4.62
CA VAL A 102 -6.90 21.12 -4.47
C VAL A 102 -6.27 21.54 -5.80
N ARG A 103 -6.33 22.83 -6.15
CA ARG A 103 -5.69 23.43 -7.36
C ARG A 103 -4.15 23.37 -7.37
N CYS A 104 -3.55 22.75 -6.37
CA CYS A 104 -2.11 22.72 -6.16
C CYS A 104 -1.50 21.45 -6.74
N GLU A 105 -0.23 21.51 -7.11
CA GLU A 105 0.51 20.29 -7.43
C GLU A 105 0.72 19.50 -6.13
N CYS A 106 0.38 18.21 -6.14
CA CYS A 106 0.55 17.37 -4.97
C CYS A 106 1.32 16.10 -5.32
N ARG A 107 2.35 15.81 -4.53
CA ARG A 107 3.28 14.69 -4.74
C ARG A 107 3.76 14.13 -3.41
N ASP A 108 3.46 12.86 -3.16
CA ASP A 108 3.77 12.17 -1.90
C ASP A 108 3.23 12.96 -0.69
N VAL A 109 4.10 13.38 0.23
CA VAL A 109 3.75 14.20 1.41
C VAL A 109 3.96 15.70 1.19
N MET A 110 4.04 16.14 -0.07
CA MET A 110 4.27 17.52 -0.47
C MET A 110 3.07 18.09 -1.23
N ILE A 111 2.65 19.30 -0.84
CA ILE A 111 1.75 20.13 -1.63
C ILE A 111 2.44 21.43 -2.06
N ASN A 112 2.31 21.79 -3.32
CA ASN A 112 2.91 22.97 -3.94
C ASN A 112 1.85 23.86 -4.59
N CYS A 113 1.60 25.01 -3.96
CA CYS A 113 0.66 26.04 -4.38
C CYS A 113 1.38 27.35 -4.73
N THR A 114 2.53 27.28 -5.39
CA THR A 114 3.33 28.47 -5.72
C THR A 114 2.60 29.38 -6.72
N ASN A 115 2.57 30.69 -6.45
CA ASN A 115 2.03 31.72 -7.34
C ASN A 115 0.57 31.52 -7.79
N ILE A 116 -0.29 30.91 -6.96
CA ILE A 116 -1.71 30.71 -7.32
C ILE A 116 -2.66 31.78 -6.74
N GLY A 117 -2.12 32.74 -6.00
CA GLY A 117 -2.89 33.83 -5.40
C GLY A 117 -3.67 33.42 -4.15
N LEU A 118 -3.11 32.56 -3.31
CA LEU A 118 -3.70 32.23 -2.01
C LEU A 118 -3.63 33.42 -1.05
N GLU A 119 -4.74 33.73 -0.40
CA GLU A 119 -4.81 34.69 0.71
C GLU A 119 -4.89 33.98 2.08
N ALA A 120 -5.24 32.69 2.08
CA ALA A 120 -5.39 31.85 3.26
C ALA A 120 -5.02 30.38 2.95
N LEU A 121 -4.77 29.60 4.02
CA LEU A 121 -4.47 28.18 3.91
C LEU A 121 -5.71 27.42 3.39
N PRO A 122 -5.57 26.49 2.43
CA PRO A 122 -6.65 25.61 2.04
C PRO A 122 -7.09 24.73 3.23
N THR A 123 -8.40 24.56 3.43
CA THR A 123 -8.96 23.84 4.58
C THR A 123 -9.03 22.32 4.39
N ASN A 124 -8.91 21.85 3.15
CA ASN A 124 -9.06 20.44 2.76
C ASN A 124 -7.71 19.87 2.30
N ILE A 125 -6.63 20.20 3.00
CA ILE A 125 -5.35 19.52 2.80
C ILE A 125 -5.35 18.27 3.67
N GLU A 126 -4.85 17.17 3.12
CA GLU A 126 -4.82 15.90 3.80
C GLU A 126 -3.79 15.91 4.94
N LYS A 127 -4.13 15.23 6.04
CA LYS A 127 -3.37 15.25 7.29
C LYS A 127 -1.97 14.64 7.16
N GLU A 128 -1.74 13.85 6.12
CA GLU A 128 -0.47 13.21 5.81
C GLU A 128 0.54 14.17 5.17
N ILE A 129 0.09 15.32 4.67
CA ILE A 129 0.98 16.34 4.09
C ILE A 129 1.83 16.96 5.20
N SER A 130 3.16 16.93 5.00
CA SER A 130 4.15 17.46 5.94
C SER A 130 5.07 18.51 5.31
N LYS A 131 5.01 18.69 3.98
CA LYS A 131 5.77 19.71 3.24
C LYS A 131 4.81 20.61 2.47
N TYR A 132 4.76 21.87 2.85
CA TYR A 132 3.84 22.87 2.31
C TYR A 132 4.64 23.96 1.59
N ILE A 133 4.46 24.08 0.28
CA ILE A 133 5.11 25.12 -0.54
C ILE A 133 4.05 26.13 -0.96
N PHE A 134 4.04 27.27 -0.28
CA PHE A 134 3.07 28.35 -0.44
C PHE A 134 3.76 29.67 -0.87
N SER A 135 4.91 29.56 -1.52
CA SER A 135 5.68 30.71 -1.97
C SER A 135 4.94 31.57 -3.00
N GLY A 136 5.17 32.89 -2.98
CA GLY A 136 4.64 33.81 -4.00
C GLY A 136 3.13 34.02 -3.95
N ASN A 137 2.53 33.93 -2.77
CA ASN A 137 1.10 34.14 -2.56
C ASN A 137 0.84 35.48 -1.85
N GLN A 138 -0.36 35.66 -1.32
CA GLN A 138 -0.82 36.90 -0.69
C GLN A 138 -1.18 36.68 0.78
N PHE A 139 -0.50 35.75 1.45
CA PHE A 139 -0.69 35.51 2.88
C PHE A 139 -0.44 36.82 3.65
N GLY A 140 -1.40 37.17 4.50
CA GLY A 140 -1.54 38.51 5.06
C GLY A 140 -0.41 38.95 5.99
N PRO A 141 -0.40 40.25 6.39
CA PRO A 141 0.64 40.86 7.20
C PRO A 141 0.78 40.26 8.60
N ILE A 142 -0.31 39.73 9.15
CA ILE A 142 -0.33 39.03 10.44
C ILE A 142 -1.09 37.73 10.23
N LEU A 143 -0.43 36.61 10.51
CA LEU A 143 -1.03 35.28 10.43
C LEU A 143 -1.82 34.96 11.71
N ASP A 144 -2.93 34.22 11.61
CA ASP A 144 -3.72 33.74 12.76
C ASP A 144 -3.03 32.51 13.37
N ALA A 145 -2.73 32.52 14.67
CA ALA A 145 -2.13 31.39 15.38
C ALA A 145 -2.93 30.07 15.20
N LYS A 146 -4.25 30.16 15.03
CA LYS A 146 -5.11 28.98 14.78
C LYS A 146 -4.77 28.25 13.50
N MET A 147 -4.21 28.94 12.49
CA MET A 147 -3.83 28.33 11.22
C MET A 147 -2.67 27.35 11.38
N PHE A 148 -1.77 27.60 12.33
CA PHE A 148 -0.63 26.74 12.64
C PHE A 148 -1.01 25.53 13.49
N LYS A 149 -2.15 25.57 14.20
CA LYS A 149 -2.67 24.40 14.92
C LYS A 149 -3.10 23.26 13.98
N LEU A 150 -3.42 23.59 12.73
CA LEU A 150 -3.76 22.62 11.70
C LEU A 150 -2.52 22.04 11.01
N LEU A 151 -1.35 22.61 11.27
CA LEU A 151 -0.05 22.23 10.71
C LEU A 151 0.72 21.35 11.70
N ASP A 152 0.06 20.31 12.23
CA ASP A 152 0.71 19.32 13.10
C ASP A 152 1.62 18.40 12.27
N GLY A 153 2.82 18.10 12.77
CA GLY A 153 3.79 17.28 12.05
C GLY A 153 4.41 17.92 10.78
N VAL A 154 4.33 19.24 10.62
CA VAL A 154 4.98 19.94 9.51
C VAL A 154 6.50 19.89 9.61
N ILE A 155 7.12 19.42 8.53
CA ILE A 155 8.57 19.36 8.36
C ILE A 155 9.08 20.59 7.60
N LEU A 156 8.30 21.06 6.61
CA LEU A 156 8.65 22.22 5.80
C LEU A 156 7.41 23.06 5.52
N LEU A 157 7.52 24.37 5.78
CA LEU A 157 6.53 25.37 5.43
C LEU A 157 7.24 26.54 4.74
N ASP A 158 7.10 26.62 3.42
CA ASP A 158 7.64 27.73 2.63
C ASP A 158 6.55 28.78 2.41
N LEU A 159 6.65 29.88 3.14
CA LEU A 159 5.81 31.08 3.01
C LEU A 159 6.58 32.24 2.38
N SER A 160 7.68 31.99 1.68
CA SER A 160 8.50 33.04 1.06
C SER A 160 7.71 33.86 0.03
N ASN A 161 8.12 35.11 -0.17
CA ASN A 161 7.48 36.02 -1.14
C ASN A 161 5.97 36.19 -0.91
N ASN A 162 5.58 36.36 0.35
CA ASN A 162 4.23 36.73 0.79
C ASN A 162 4.25 38.10 1.49
N SER A 163 3.08 38.59 1.90
CA SER A 163 2.91 39.89 2.56
C SER A 163 3.09 39.83 4.09
N ILE A 164 3.73 38.79 4.64
CA ILE A 164 3.82 38.52 6.08
C ILE A 164 4.82 39.48 6.75
N LEU A 165 4.36 40.19 7.78
CA LEU A 165 5.18 41.10 8.59
C LEU A 165 5.55 40.50 9.95
N ALA A 166 4.69 39.64 10.50
CA ALA A 166 4.93 38.96 11.76
C ALA A 166 4.27 37.57 11.79
N ILE A 167 4.92 36.64 12.49
CA ILE A 167 4.36 35.35 12.86
C ILE A 167 3.82 35.49 14.30
N PRO A 168 2.56 35.13 14.56
CA PRO A 168 1.99 35.23 15.91
C PRO A 168 2.78 34.35 16.90
N PRO A 169 2.88 34.74 18.18
CA PRO A 169 3.42 33.87 19.21
C PRO A 169 2.51 32.63 19.40
N GLU A 170 3.13 31.49 19.74
CA GLU A 170 2.44 30.22 20.04
C GLU A 170 1.43 30.32 21.20
#